data_AF-A0A526YPQ3-F1
#
_entry.id   AF-A0A526YPQ3-F1
#
_cell.length_a   1.000
_cell.length_b   1.000
_cell.length_c   1.000
_cell.angle_alpha   90.00
_cell.angle_beta   90.00
_cell.angle_gamma   90.00
#
_symmetry.space_group_name_H-M   'P 1'
#
loop_
_entity.id
_entity.type
_entity.pdbx_description
1 polymer ?
#
loop_
_entity_poly.entity_id
_entity_poly.type
_entity_poly.pdbx_seq_one_letter_code
_entity_poly.pdbx_strand_id
1 'polypeptide(L)'
;MQAAFNGMREISSAVIAMTITLAAVFAPLAFTGGLTGALFREFAVTLAGSVVLSGVVALTVTPMMSARILRAGSHSRFQRIVDNTFRRVENVYERLVSGSLKYRPVTLMIVIALVATTGFMFTKTASELAPEEDQGFLLSLVNAPRYATSDYTETYVNQILGLVNDIPETRARFSAVAFGGPTNSAFVGFAFKDWAERARSSKELQEDITARLAKVAEYFVRSASGEMVPLSAVVKISTNASPAVIEQFNQLNSATISALPLPTITTGDGLRTIEDIARESLPDTFFIDYTGQSRQEKEQGYTIIIAFAAAVLVIYLVLAAQFESFRDPLIIMMSVPLSIFGAIVPLNLGLGTLNIYTQVGLITLIGLITKHGILLVEFANQQRELHGMR
;
A
#
# COMPACT_ATOMS: atom_id res chain seq x y z
N MET A 1 2.96 -46.72 7.89
CA MET A 1 3.94 -46.59 6.77
C MET A 1 3.26 -46.65 5.39
N GLN A 2 2.58 -47.74 5.00
CA GLN A 2 1.97 -47.85 3.67
C GLN A 2 1.02 -46.70 3.31
N ALA A 3 0.17 -46.27 4.24
CA ALA A 3 -0.75 -45.14 4.03
C ALA A 3 -0.03 -43.81 3.74
N ALA A 4 1.13 -43.56 4.37
CA ALA A 4 1.92 -42.35 4.11
C ALA A 4 2.57 -42.38 2.73
N PHE A 5 3.05 -43.56 2.28
CA PHE A 5 3.57 -43.72 0.92
C PHE A 5 2.49 -43.53 -0.14
N ASN A 6 1.31 -44.12 0.06
CA ASN A 6 0.19 -43.97 -0.87
C ASN A 6 -0.26 -42.50 -0.94
N GLY A 7 -0.44 -41.85 0.21
CA GLY A 7 -0.80 -40.43 0.25
C GLY A 7 0.23 -39.55 -0.46
N MET A 8 1.53 -39.81 -0.27
CA MET A 8 2.58 -39.07 -0.99
C MET A 8 2.54 -39.27 -2.50
N ARG A 9 2.25 -40.47 -2.99
CA ARG A 9 2.12 -40.74 -4.43
C ARG A 9 0.98 -39.97 -5.09
N GLU A 10 -0.08 -39.69 -4.34
CA GLU A 10 -1.25 -38.96 -4.85
C GLU A 10 -1.04 -37.44 -4.86
N ILE A 11 -0.29 -36.89 -3.90
CA ILE A 11 -0.19 -35.43 -3.71
C ILE A 11 1.17 -34.82 -4.06
N SER A 12 2.21 -35.62 -4.31
CA SER A 12 3.57 -35.10 -4.49
C SER A 12 3.70 -34.13 -5.66
N SER A 13 3.07 -34.44 -6.79
CA SER A 13 3.07 -33.58 -7.99
C SER A 13 2.42 -32.24 -7.70
N ALA A 14 1.26 -32.25 -7.03
CA ALA A 14 0.58 -31.04 -6.60
C ALA A 14 1.41 -30.19 -5.64
N VAL A 15 2.06 -30.81 -4.65
CA VAL A 15 2.90 -30.08 -3.70
C VAL A 15 4.08 -29.42 -4.41
N ILE A 16 4.72 -30.11 -5.35
CA ILE A 16 5.79 -29.54 -6.18
C ILE A 16 5.23 -28.38 -7.02
N ALA A 17 4.06 -28.55 -7.63
CA ALA A 17 3.40 -27.52 -8.43
C ALA A 17 3.14 -26.23 -7.67
N MET A 18 2.49 -26.38 -6.52
CA MET A 18 2.18 -25.29 -5.64
C MET A 18 3.46 -24.57 -5.15
N THR A 19 4.51 -25.33 -4.84
CA THR A 19 5.78 -24.77 -4.35
C THR A 19 6.50 -23.96 -5.45
N ILE A 20 6.63 -24.53 -6.66
CA ILE A 20 7.30 -23.85 -7.78
C ILE A 20 6.50 -22.62 -8.19
N THR A 21 5.19 -22.73 -8.32
CA THR A 21 4.33 -21.61 -8.73
C THR A 21 4.38 -20.47 -7.72
N LEU A 22 4.33 -20.78 -6.43
CA LEU A 22 4.39 -19.76 -5.38
C LEU A 22 5.79 -19.14 -5.27
N ALA A 23 6.87 -19.89 -5.54
CA ALA A 23 8.20 -19.28 -5.65
C ALA A 23 8.31 -18.39 -6.90
N ALA A 24 7.73 -18.81 -8.02
CA ALA A 24 7.79 -18.11 -9.30
C ALA A 24 7.02 -16.79 -9.29
N VAL A 25 5.92 -16.67 -8.53
CA VAL A 25 5.17 -15.40 -8.43
C VAL A 25 6.02 -14.25 -7.90
N PHE A 26 7.00 -14.55 -7.05
CA PHE A 26 7.90 -13.57 -6.45
C PHE A 26 9.10 -13.23 -7.34
N ALA A 27 9.37 -14.00 -8.39
CA ALA A 27 10.55 -13.80 -9.23
C ALA A 27 10.56 -12.43 -9.91
N PRO A 28 9.48 -11.95 -10.59
CA PRO A 28 9.49 -10.61 -11.19
C PRO A 28 9.72 -9.51 -10.16
N LEU A 29 9.16 -9.67 -8.96
CA LEU A 29 9.27 -8.69 -7.88
C LEU A 29 10.72 -8.55 -7.40
N ALA A 30 11.47 -9.66 -7.34
CA ALA A 30 12.89 -9.65 -6.97
C ALA A 30 13.80 -8.90 -7.98
N PHE A 31 13.35 -8.75 -9.23
CA PHE A 31 14.07 -8.02 -10.29
C PHE A 31 13.55 -6.61 -10.55
N THR A 32 12.57 -6.13 -9.76
CA THR A 32 12.12 -4.74 -9.86
C THR A 32 13.21 -3.78 -9.35
N GLY A 33 13.43 -2.68 -10.07
CA GLY A 33 14.37 -1.62 -9.70
C GLY A 33 13.72 -0.53 -8.84
N GLY A 34 14.52 0.47 -8.46
CA GLY A 34 14.07 1.62 -7.67
C GLY A 34 13.88 1.33 -6.17
N LEU A 35 13.39 2.33 -5.43
CA LEU A 35 13.18 2.24 -3.97
C LEU A 35 12.18 1.13 -3.61
N THR A 36 11.08 1.04 -4.37
CA THR A 36 10.06 -0.01 -4.23
C THR A 36 10.66 -1.41 -4.44
N GLY A 37 11.47 -1.58 -5.48
CA GLY A 37 12.10 -2.85 -5.77
C GLY A 37 13.12 -3.28 -4.73
N ALA A 38 13.86 -2.34 -4.13
CA ALA A 38 14.77 -2.63 -3.02
C ALA A 38 14.01 -3.18 -1.81
N LEU A 39 12.91 -2.55 -1.41
CA LEU A 39 12.07 -3.01 -0.29
C LEU A 39 11.46 -4.39 -0.57
N PHE A 40 11.03 -4.63 -1.80
CA PHE A 40 10.32 -5.86 -2.13
C PHE A 40 11.21 -7.03 -2.49
N ARG A 41 12.45 -6.79 -2.91
CA ARG A 41 13.42 -7.84 -3.15
C ARG A 41 13.67 -8.66 -1.89
N GLU A 42 13.79 -8.02 -0.72
CA GLU A 42 13.99 -8.71 0.56
C GLU A 42 12.79 -9.61 0.92
N PHE A 43 11.58 -9.10 0.71
CA PHE A 43 10.34 -9.86 0.93
C PHE A 43 10.22 -11.04 -0.04
N ALA A 44 10.43 -10.79 -1.33
CA ALA A 44 10.33 -11.78 -2.40
C ALA A 44 11.31 -12.94 -2.18
N VAL A 45 12.58 -12.64 -1.88
CA VAL A 45 13.61 -13.66 -1.64
C VAL A 45 13.31 -14.45 -0.37
N THR A 46 12.91 -13.77 0.71
CA THR A 46 12.55 -14.42 1.98
C THR A 46 11.37 -15.38 1.80
N LEU A 47 10.29 -14.94 1.14
CA LEU A 47 9.12 -15.79 0.92
C LEU A 47 9.40 -16.94 -0.05
N ALA A 48 10.06 -16.67 -1.18
CA ALA A 48 10.40 -17.71 -2.14
C ALA A 48 11.30 -18.79 -1.48
N GLY A 49 12.33 -18.36 -0.75
CA GLY A 49 13.20 -19.28 0.01
C GLY A 49 12.43 -20.08 1.07
N SER A 50 11.57 -19.41 1.84
CA SER A 50 10.74 -20.08 2.87
C SER A 50 9.79 -21.11 2.26
N VAL A 51 9.17 -20.79 1.12
CA VAL A 51 8.23 -21.67 0.41
C VAL A 51 8.96 -22.90 -0.15
N VAL A 52 10.13 -22.71 -0.77
CA VAL A 52 10.94 -23.83 -1.29
C VAL A 52 11.36 -24.75 -0.15
N LEU A 53 11.86 -24.19 0.95
CA LEU A 53 12.19 -24.97 2.15
C LEU A 53 10.97 -25.72 2.72
N SER A 54 9.82 -25.05 2.77
CA SER A 54 8.55 -25.67 3.18
C SER A 54 8.16 -26.83 2.26
N GLY A 55 8.33 -26.70 0.95
CA GLY A 55 8.11 -27.77 -0.02
C GLY A 55 9.02 -28.97 0.22
N VAL A 56 10.32 -28.74 0.49
CA VAL A 56 11.26 -29.83 0.84
C VAL A 56 10.81 -30.54 2.12
N VAL A 57 10.43 -29.81 3.16
CA VAL A 57 9.94 -30.36 4.43
C VAL A 57 8.62 -31.13 4.24
N ALA A 58 7.72 -30.62 3.38
CA ALA A 58 6.45 -31.26 3.06
C ALA A 58 6.66 -32.60 2.33
N LEU A 59 7.65 -32.71 1.45
CA LEU A 59 7.91 -33.91 0.68
C LEU A 59 8.77 -34.95 1.43
N THR A 60 9.52 -34.54 2.46
CA THR A 60 10.49 -35.41 3.15
C THR A 60 10.11 -35.69 4.60
N VAL A 61 10.15 -34.66 5.45
CA VAL A 61 9.99 -34.79 6.91
C VAL A 61 8.54 -35.09 7.26
N THR A 62 7.59 -34.42 6.63
CA THR A 62 6.15 -34.54 6.94
C THR A 62 5.63 -35.98 6.75
N PRO A 63 5.85 -36.67 5.62
CA PRO A 63 5.41 -38.05 5.47
C PRO A 63 6.16 -39.02 6.38
N MET A 64 7.46 -38.78 6.63
CA MET A 64 8.26 -39.61 7.55
C MET A 64 7.71 -39.53 8.98
N MET A 65 7.45 -38.31 9.47
CA MET A 65 6.86 -38.08 10.78
C MET A 65 5.45 -38.66 10.85
N SER A 66 4.61 -38.42 9.84
CA SER A 66 3.25 -38.97 9.77
C SER A 66 3.24 -40.49 9.83
N ALA A 67 4.19 -41.16 9.18
CA ALA A 67 4.30 -42.60 9.18
C ALA A 67 4.72 -43.22 10.52
N ARG A 68 5.34 -42.43 11.42
CA ARG A 68 5.85 -42.89 12.73
C ARG A 68 5.04 -42.40 13.92
N ILE A 69 4.48 -41.19 13.84
CA ILE A 69 3.82 -40.51 14.97
C ILE A 69 2.31 -40.79 14.99
N LEU A 70 1.66 -40.83 13.83
CA LEU A 70 0.20 -41.01 13.77
C LEU A 70 -0.19 -42.43 14.22
N ARG A 71 -1.04 -42.50 15.24
CA ARG A 71 -1.62 -43.74 15.75
C ARG A 71 -3.08 -43.83 15.32
N ALA A 72 -3.54 -45.03 14.98
CA ALA A 72 -4.96 -45.28 14.78
C ALA A 72 -5.68 -45.14 16.14
N GLY A 73 -6.58 -44.16 16.26
CA GLY A 73 -7.33 -43.86 17.48
C GLY A 73 -8.83 -43.78 17.20
N SER A 74 -9.65 -44.00 18.24
CA SER A 74 -11.11 -43.93 18.15
C SER A 74 -11.62 -42.49 18.23
N HIS A 75 -12.71 -42.20 17.49
CA HIS A 75 -13.24 -40.85 17.34
C HIS A 75 -13.78 -40.26 18.66
N SER A 76 -13.22 -39.13 19.07
CA SER A 76 -13.74 -38.32 20.19
C SER A 76 -15.15 -37.78 19.88
N ARG A 77 -15.94 -37.45 20.91
CA ARG A 77 -17.27 -36.82 20.75
C ARG A 77 -17.17 -35.50 19.98
N PHE A 78 -16.12 -34.71 20.24
CA PHE A 78 -15.83 -33.49 19.52
C PHE A 78 -15.53 -33.75 18.04
N GLN A 79 -14.69 -34.76 17.75
CA GLN A 79 -14.35 -35.14 16.39
C GLN A 79 -15.59 -35.52 15.57
N ARG A 80 -16.55 -36.26 16.16
CA ARG A 80 -17.82 -36.56 15.49
C ARG A 80 -18.65 -35.32 15.15
N ILE A 81 -18.69 -34.31 16.03
CA ILE A 81 -19.37 -33.05 15.77
C ILE A 81 -18.72 -32.34 14.58
N VAL A 82 -17.38 -32.29 14.57
CA VAL A 82 -16.59 -31.71 13.48
C VAL A 82 -16.84 -32.46 12.17
N ASP A 83 -16.70 -33.79 12.15
CA ASP A 83 -16.90 -34.62 10.96
C ASP A 83 -18.30 -34.47 10.37
N ASN A 84 -19.33 -34.38 11.23
CA ASN A 84 -20.71 -34.17 10.78
C ASN A 84 -20.92 -32.76 10.23
N THR A 85 -20.26 -31.75 10.79
CA THR A 85 -20.34 -30.37 10.32
C THR A 85 -19.62 -30.24 8.97
N PHE A 86 -18.41 -30.79 8.83
CA PHE A 86 -17.68 -30.83 7.57
C PHE A 86 -18.46 -31.56 6.47
N ARG A 87 -19.06 -32.72 6.79
CA ARG A 87 -19.95 -33.42 5.85
C ARG A 87 -21.14 -32.58 5.40
N ARG A 88 -21.74 -31.77 6.29
CA ARG A 88 -22.81 -30.83 5.87
C ARG A 88 -22.29 -29.78 4.90
N VAL A 89 -21.14 -29.19 5.19
CA VAL A 89 -20.51 -28.17 4.33
C VAL A 89 -20.15 -28.76 2.97
N GLU A 90 -19.53 -29.94 2.94
CA GLU A 90 -19.20 -30.70 1.73
C GLU A 90 -20.44 -30.96 0.87
N ASN A 91 -21.50 -31.50 1.47
CA ASN A 91 -22.76 -31.77 0.75
C ASN A 91 -23.44 -30.49 0.22
N VAL A 92 -23.26 -29.35 0.89
CA VAL A 92 -23.76 -28.06 0.40
C VAL A 92 -22.90 -27.56 -0.76
N TYR A 93 -21.57 -27.60 -0.61
CA TYR A 93 -20.62 -27.23 -1.64
C TYR A 93 -20.81 -28.06 -2.91
N GLU A 94 -20.93 -29.38 -2.80
CA GLU A 94 -21.18 -30.29 -3.92
C GLU A 94 -22.49 -29.93 -4.65
N ARG A 95 -23.57 -29.66 -3.90
CA ARG A 95 -24.86 -29.25 -4.49
C ARG A 95 -24.76 -27.91 -5.22
N LEU A 96 -24.04 -26.94 -4.66
CA LEU A 96 -23.84 -25.63 -5.28
C LEU A 96 -22.97 -25.74 -6.54
N VAL A 97 -21.86 -26.48 -6.50
CA VAL A 97 -20.99 -26.70 -7.67
C VAL A 97 -21.72 -27.48 -8.75
N SER A 98 -22.43 -28.55 -8.40
CA SER A 98 -23.21 -29.34 -9.36
C SER A 98 -24.34 -28.52 -10.00
N GLY A 99 -24.98 -27.63 -9.23
CA GLY A 99 -25.97 -26.69 -9.76
C GLY A 99 -25.34 -25.66 -10.72
N SER A 100 -24.20 -25.09 -10.33
CA SER A 100 -23.41 -24.15 -11.12
C SER A 100 -22.97 -24.75 -12.47
N LEU A 101 -22.49 -26.00 -12.46
CA LEU A 101 -22.02 -26.70 -13.67
C LEU A 101 -23.14 -27.03 -14.68
N LYS A 102 -24.40 -27.14 -14.23
CA LYS A 102 -25.56 -27.36 -15.11
C LYS A 102 -25.88 -26.13 -15.97
N TYR A 103 -25.67 -24.92 -15.44
CA TYR A 103 -26.00 -23.65 -16.10
C TYR A 103 -24.74 -22.83 -16.42
N ARG A 104 -23.83 -23.42 -17.22
CA ARG A 104 -22.54 -22.79 -17.60
C ARG A 104 -22.64 -21.36 -18.17
N PRO A 105 -23.65 -20.98 -18.97
CA PRO A 105 -23.74 -19.60 -19.47
C PRO A 105 -23.95 -18.59 -18.34
N VAL A 106 -24.72 -18.94 -17.31
CA VAL A 106 -25.01 -18.06 -16.16
C VAL A 106 -23.75 -17.84 -15.33
N THR A 107 -22.99 -18.91 -15.09
CA THR A 107 -21.75 -18.82 -14.31
C THR A 107 -20.70 -17.99 -15.03
N LEU A 108 -20.58 -18.14 -16.35
CA LEU A 108 -19.69 -17.35 -17.17
C LEU A 108 -20.10 -15.87 -17.21
N MET A 109 -21.41 -15.58 -17.26
CA MET A 109 -21.93 -14.21 -17.15
C MET A 109 -21.57 -13.57 -15.81
N ILE A 110 -21.73 -14.30 -14.69
CA ILE A 110 -21.35 -13.81 -13.35
C ILE A 110 -19.84 -13.52 -13.29
N VAL A 111 -19.01 -14.40 -13.84
CA VAL A 111 -17.56 -14.19 -13.91
C VAL A 111 -17.23 -12.92 -14.71
N ILE A 112 -17.83 -12.73 -15.88
CA ILE A 112 -17.63 -11.51 -16.68
C ILE A 112 -18.06 -10.26 -15.90
N ALA A 113 -19.22 -10.32 -15.23
CA ALA A 113 -19.73 -9.21 -14.43
C ALA A 113 -18.77 -8.88 -13.26
N LEU A 114 -18.22 -9.88 -12.58
CA LEU A 114 -17.24 -9.68 -11.51
C LEU A 114 -15.93 -9.09 -12.05
N VAL A 115 -15.42 -9.58 -13.17
CA VAL A 115 -14.21 -9.03 -13.82
C VAL A 115 -14.44 -7.58 -14.22
N ALA A 116 -15.57 -7.26 -14.84
CA ALA A 116 -15.93 -5.90 -15.24
C ALA A 116 -16.06 -4.97 -14.02
N THR A 117 -16.71 -5.44 -12.96
CA THR A 117 -16.86 -4.69 -11.70
C THR A 117 -15.50 -4.46 -11.04
N THR A 118 -14.63 -5.46 -11.04
CA THR A 118 -13.26 -5.35 -10.53
C THR A 118 -12.47 -4.28 -11.28
N GLY A 119 -12.54 -4.29 -12.62
CA GLY A 119 -11.90 -3.28 -13.45
C GLY A 119 -12.42 -1.87 -13.16
N PHE A 120 -13.75 -1.71 -13.02
CA PHE A 120 -14.37 -0.45 -12.63
C PHE A 120 -13.90 0.01 -11.24
N MET A 121 -13.92 -0.87 -10.24
CA MET A 121 -13.49 -0.53 -8.87
C MET A 121 -12.01 -0.14 -8.82
N PHE A 122 -11.14 -0.81 -9.60
CA PHE A 122 -9.72 -0.45 -9.66
C PHE A 122 -9.50 0.99 -10.14
N THR A 123 -10.34 1.50 -11.05
CA THR A 123 -10.27 2.90 -11.50
C THR A 123 -10.84 3.91 -10.50
N LYS A 124 -11.63 3.45 -9.52
CA LYS A 124 -12.30 4.30 -8.54
C LYS A 124 -11.67 4.26 -7.15
N THR A 125 -10.83 3.27 -6.88
CA THR A 125 -10.13 3.18 -5.60
C THR A 125 -8.99 4.18 -5.56
N ALA A 126 -8.92 4.95 -4.48
CA ALA A 126 -7.88 5.95 -4.28
C ALA A 126 -6.49 5.29 -4.23
N SER A 127 -5.49 5.94 -4.82
CA SER A 127 -4.12 5.44 -4.84
C SER A 127 -3.20 6.41 -4.11
N GLU A 128 -2.28 5.86 -3.36
CA GLU A 128 -1.21 6.56 -2.66
C GLU A 128 0.04 5.67 -2.66
N LEU A 129 1.22 6.25 -2.46
CA LEU A 129 2.43 5.43 -2.47
C LEU A 129 2.50 4.48 -1.27
N ALA A 130 2.41 5.04 -0.08
CA ALA A 130 2.34 4.33 1.19
C ALA A 130 1.48 5.17 2.15
N PRO A 131 0.75 4.54 3.08
CA PRO A 131 0.00 5.27 4.09
C PRO A 131 0.96 6.12 4.94
N GLU A 132 0.51 7.30 5.35
CA GLU A 132 1.28 8.14 6.27
C GLU A 132 1.39 7.45 7.63
N GLU A 133 2.63 7.22 8.07
CA GLU A 133 2.91 6.63 9.37
C GLU A 133 3.00 7.71 10.44
N ASP A 134 2.45 7.40 11.60
CA ASP A 134 2.60 8.23 12.78
C ASP A 134 4.01 8.02 13.36
N GLN A 135 4.96 8.89 13.00
CA GLN A 135 6.35 8.81 13.45
C GLN A 135 6.60 9.40 14.85
N GLY A 136 5.56 9.87 15.54
CA GLY A 136 5.68 10.49 16.86
C GLY A 136 6.44 11.82 16.86
N PHE A 137 6.61 12.46 15.71
CA PHE A 137 7.11 13.82 15.61
C PHE A 137 6.40 14.59 14.48
N LEU A 138 6.30 15.90 14.65
CA LEU A 138 5.78 16.84 13.67
C LEU A 138 6.81 17.95 13.47
N LEU A 139 7.13 18.25 12.21
CA LEU A 139 8.00 19.36 11.85
C LEU A 139 7.20 20.40 11.07
N SER A 140 7.26 21.65 11.51
CA SER A 140 6.59 22.78 10.88
C SER A 140 7.62 23.81 10.43
N LEU A 141 7.47 24.28 9.19
CA LEU A 141 8.22 25.42 8.67
C LEU A 141 7.40 26.70 8.86
N VAL A 142 8.00 27.67 9.54
CA VAL A 142 7.44 29.00 9.76
C VAL A 142 8.15 29.98 8.85
N ASN A 143 7.38 30.63 7.97
CA ASN A 143 7.89 31.64 7.06
C ASN A 143 7.32 33.01 7.43
N ALA A 144 8.17 33.92 7.88
CA ALA A 144 7.86 35.31 8.12
C ALA A 144 8.04 36.15 6.83
N PRO A 145 7.49 37.37 6.77
CA PRO A 145 7.71 38.29 5.65
C PRO A 145 9.20 38.48 5.35
N ARG A 146 9.56 38.70 4.08
CA ARG A 146 10.96 38.74 3.62
C ARG A 146 11.85 39.78 4.32
N TYR A 147 11.25 40.80 4.93
CA TYR A 147 11.94 41.87 5.66
C TYR A 147 12.04 41.59 7.18
N ALA A 148 11.55 40.44 7.66
CA ALA A 148 11.61 40.08 9.07
C ALA A 148 13.04 39.76 9.51
N THR A 149 13.44 40.32 10.66
CA THR A 149 14.69 39.98 11.33
C THR A 149 14.56 38.65 12.08
N SER A 150 15.69 38.05 12.48
CA SER A 150 15.70 36.85 13.31
C SER A 150 14.90 37.05 14.60
N ASP A 151 15.11 38.18 15.29
CA ASP A 151 14.41 38.52 16.54
C ASP A 151 12.89 38.61 16.36
N TYR A 152 12.44 39.15 15.22
CA TYR A 152 11.03 39.17 14.86
C TYR A 152 10.52 37.74 14.74
N THR A 153 11.15 36.92 13.90
CA THR A 153 10.75 35.53 13.68
C THR A 153 10.75 34.71 14.99
N GLU A 154 11.76 34.90 15.85
CA GLU A 154 11.85 34.24 17.15
C GLU A 154 10.71 34.60 18.09
N THR A 155 10.28 35.86 18.11
CA THR A 155 9.15 36.31 18.93
C THR A 155 7.87 35.55 18.56
N TYR A 156 7.59 35.36 17.27
CA TYR A 156 6.42 34.61 16.79
C TYR A 156 6.56 33.12 17.06
N VAL A 157 7.74 32.55 16.88
CA VAL A 157 8.01 31.14 17.21
C VAL A 157 7.76 30.87 18.69
N ASN A 158 8.17 31.78 19.58
CA ASN A 158 7.89 31.65 21.01
C ASN A 158 6.40 31.73 21.35
N GLN A 159 5.64 32.57 20.63
CA GLN A 159 4.18 32.61 20.77
C GLN A 159 3.51 31.31 20.28
N ILE A 160 3.98 30.76 19.16
CA ILE A 160 3.55 29.46 18.62
C ILE A 160 3.79 28.36 19.65
N LEU A 161 5.01 28.27 20.20
CA LEU A 161 5.33 27.32 21.27
C LEU A 161 4.48 27.56 22.52
N GLY A 162 4.13 28.83 22.79
CA GLY A 162 3.20 29.28 23.82
C GLY A 162 1.82 28.63 23.75
N LEU A 163 1.23 28.59 22.56
CA LEU A 163 -0.13 28.11 22.28
C LEU A 163 -0.28 26.58 22.28
N VAL A 164 0.85 25.89 22.25
CA VAL A 164 0.95 24.42 22.21
C VAL A 164 1.53 23.88 23.54
N ASN A 165 1.80 24.75 24.52
CA ASN A 165 2.32 24.38 25.85
C ASN A 165 1.40 23.42 26.61
N ASP A 166 0.10 23.55 26.43
CA ASP A 166 -0.94 22.84 27.15
C ASP A 166 -1.21 21.43 26.61
N ILE A 167 -0.57 21.02 25.51
CA ILE A 167 -0.75 19.68 24.92
C ILE A 167 0.06 18.64 25.72
N PRO A 168 -0.58 17.80 26.58
CA PRO A 168 0.12 16.87 27.45
C PRO A 168 0.81 15.72 26.68
N GLU A 169 0.43 15.47 25.43
CA GLU A 169 1.02 14.45 24.56
C GLU A 169 2.36 14.89 23.95
N THR A 170 2.79 16.13 24.15
CA THR A 170 4.09 16.61 23.66
C THR A 170 5.19 16.30 24.66
N ARG A 171 6.21 15.56 24.24
CA ARG A 171 7.38 15.18 25.04
C ARG A 171 8.48 16.23 24.98
N ALA A 172 8.78 16.74 23.79
CA ALA A 172 9.79 17.77 23.59
C ALA A 172 9.36 18.72 22.47
N ARG A 173 9.80 19.97 22.58
CA ARG A 173 9.56 21.01 21.58
C ARG A 173 10.86 21.71 21.32
N PHE A 174 11.18 21.89 20.05
CA PHE A 174 12.40 22.55 19.65
C PHE A 174 12.09 23.53 18.54
N SER A 175 12.86 24.60 18.48
CA SER A 175 12.76 25.55 17.40
C SER A 175 14.13 26.08 17.02
N ALA A 176 14.32 26.33 15.73
CA ALA A 176 15.54 26.90 15.19
C ALA A 176 15.18 28.04 14.24
N VAL A 177 15.51 29.27 14.63
CA VAL A 177 15.30 30.47 13.83
C VAL A 177 16.51 30.69 12.93
N ALA A 178 16.29 31.24 11.74
CA ALA A 178 17.32 31.43 10.71
C ALA A 178 18.01 30.13 10.26
N PHE A 179 17.36 28.98 10.45
CA PHE A 179 17.86 27.69 10.01
C PHE A 179 17.77 27.60 8.49
N GLY A 180 18.91 27.37 7.82
CA GLY A 180 19.02 27.33 6.36
C GLY A 180 19.45 28.63 5.70
N GLY A 181 19.70 29.71 6.46
CA GLY A 181 20.28 30.97 5.97
C GLY A 181 19.37 32.19 6.08
N PRO A 182 18.13 32.17 5.56
CA PRO A 182 17.23 33.33 5.63
C PRO A 182 16.80 33.65 7.06
N THR A 183 16.90 34.91 7.48
CA THR A 183 16.50 35.36 8.83
C THR A 183 15.00 35.37 9.07
N ASN A 184 14.21 35.24 7.99
CA ASN A 184 12.75 35.23 8.01
C ASN A 184 12.16 33.82 8.04
N SER A 185 12.97 32.76 8.14
CA SER A 185 12.49 31.39 8.26
C SER A 185 12.85 30.78 9.61
N ALA A 186 11.97 29.94 10.12
CA ALA A 186 12.22 29.14 11.32
C ALA A 186 11.65 27.74 11.18
N PHE A 187 12.29 26.79 11.84
CA PHE A 187 11.80 25.43 12.05
C PHE A 187 11.23 25.31 13.44
N VAL A 188 10.06 24.68 13.56
CA VAL A 188 9.46 24.31 14.84
C VAL A 188 9.13 22.83 14.80
N GLY A 189 9.70 22.07 15.72
CA GLY A 189 9.49 20.64 15.85
C GLY A 189 8.81 20.28 17.16
N PHE A 190 7.83 19.38 17.06
CA PHE A 190 7.11 18.80 18.17
C PHE A 190 7.41 17.30 18.20
N ALA A 191 8.03 16.82 19.26
CA ALA A 191 8.23 15.40 19.49
C ALA A 191 7.17 14.92 20.49
N PHE A 192 6.35 13.95 20.10
CA PHE A 192 5.25 13.43 20.88
C PHE A 192 5.69 12.29 21.80
N LYS A 193 4.87 11.99 22.81
CA LYS A 193 5.04 10.81 23.67
C LYS A 193 4.87 9.52 22.86
N ASP A 194 5.32 8.42 23.44
CA ASP A 194 5.20 7.08 22.83
C ASP A 194 3.72 6.73 22.59
N TRP A 195 3.43 5.89 21.59
CA TRP A 195 2.05 5.55 21.18
C TRP A 195 1.22 4.99 22.33
N ALA A 196 1.85 4.29 23.29
CA ALA A 196 1.19 3.72 24.46
C ALA A 196 0.75 4.76 25.50
N GLU A 197 1.35 5.95 25.50
CA GLU A 197 1.13 6.99 26.51
C GLU A 197 0.24 8.14 26.02
N ARG A 198 -0.29 8.04 24.81
CA ARG A 198 -1.13 9.07 24.19
C ARG A 198 -2.43 8.50 23.65
N ALA A 199 -3.50 9.27 23.82
CA ALA A 199 -4.82 8.91 23.31
C ALA A 199 -5.02 9.35 21.84
N ARG A 200 -4.34 10.42 21.43
CA ARG A 200 -4.48 11.04 20.11
C ARG A 200 -3.38 10.60 19.15
N SER A 201 -3.72 10.47 17.87
CA SER A 201 -2.74 10.23 16.80
C SER A 201 -1.93 11.50 16.48
N SER A 202 -0.76 11.38 15.86
CA SER A 202 0.01 12.54 15.41
C SER A 202 -0.75 13.35 14.35
N LYS A 203 -1.61 12.72 13.56
CA LYS A 203 -2.50 13.40 12.61
C LYS A 203 -3.49 14.29 13.33
N GLU A 204 -4.16 13.79 14.36
CA GLU A 204 -5.09 14.59 15.20
C GLU A 204 -4.37 15.72 15.92
N LEU A 205 -3.16 15.48 16.42
CA LEU A 205 -2.33 16.51 17.04
C LEU A 205 -1.89 17.57 16.02
N GLN A 206 -1.54 17.16 14.80
CA GLN A 206 -1.22 18.08 13.71
C GLN A 206 -2.43 18.95 13.33
N GLU A 207 -3.62 18.37 13.25
CA GLU A 207 -4.87 19.10 12.99
C GLU A 207 -5.17 20.11 14.12
N ASP A 208 -5.06 19.69 15.39
CA ASP A 208 -5.23 20.56 16.57
C ASP A 208 -4.21 21.71 16.59
N ILE A 209 -2.92 21.40 16.38
CA ILE A 209 -1.85 22.40 16.28
C ILE A 209 -2.14 23.35 15.12
N THR A 210 -2.47 22.85 13.93
CA THR A 210 -2.75 23.70 12.76
C THR A 210 -3.96 24.61 13.01
N ALA A 211 -5.03 24.10 13.63
CA ALA A 211 -6.21 24.89 13.98
C ALA A 211 -5.93 25.97 15.04
N ARG A 212 -5.05 25.70 16.01
CA ARG A 212 -4.59 26.69 16.99
C ARG A 212 -3.72 27.76 16.35
N LEU A 213 -2.84 27.37 15.43
CA LEU A 213 -1.93 28.28 14.71
C LEU A 213 -2.68 29.18 13.72
N ALA A 214 -3.79 28.72 13.15
CA ALA A 214 -4.65 29.55 12.30
C ALA A 214 -5.19 30.80 13.02
N LYS A 215 -5.22 30.81 14.36
CA LYS A 215 -5.66 31.95 15.19
C LYS A 215 -4.56 33.00 15.45
N VAL A 216 -3.33 32.78 14.98
CA VAL A 216 -2.15 33.62 15.28
C VAL A 216 -1.96 34.78 14.30
N ALA A 217 -2.87 34.94 13.32
CA ALA A 217 -2.72 35.94 12.27
C ALA A 217 -3.61 37.17 12.47
N GLU A 218 -3.46 37.92 13.56
CA GLU A 218 -3.85 39.33 13.62
C GLU A 218 -2.85 40.12 14.49
N TYR A 219 -2.21 41.16 13.93
CA TYR A 219 -1.27 42.01 14.66
C TYR A 219 -1.65 43.49 14.63
N PHE A 220 -1.65 44.06 15.83
CA PHE A 220 -1.64 45.50 16.09
C PHE A 220 -0.43 45.81 16.98
N VAL A 221 0.17 46.99 16.83
CA VAL A 221 1.27 47.43 17.69
C VAL A 221 0.77 48.50 18.64
N ARG A 222 1.08 48.35 19.94
CA ARG A 222 0.62 49.26 20.99
C ARG A 222 1.46 50.54 20.96
N SER A 223 0.81 51.67 20.71
CA SER A 223 1.43 52.99 20.77
C SER A 223 1.70 53.43 22.21
N ALA A 224 2.51 54.48 22.38
CA ALA A 224 2.85 55.03 23.70
C ALA A 224 1.62 55.60 24.46
N SER A 225 0.50 55.85 23.79
CA SER A 225 -0.78 56.24 24.42
C SER A 225 -1.67 55.06 24.83
N GLY A 226 -1.23 53.82 24.58
CA GLY A 226 -1.97 52.60 24.92
C GLY A 226 -2.94 52.11 23.85
N GLU A 227 -3.12 52.84 22.75
CA GLU A 227 -3.96 52.43 21.61
C GLU A 227 -3.21 51.53 20.63
N MET A 228 -3.94 50.58 20.04
CA MET A 228 -3.44 49.57 19.11
C MET A 228 -3.49 50.11 17.68
N VAL A 229 -2.33 50.36 17.07
CA VAL A 229 -2.21 50.95 15.73
C VAL A 229 -1.68 49.90 14.73
N PRO A 230 -2.32 49.71 13.57
CA PRO A 230 -1.81 48.82 12.54
C PRO A 230 -0.50 49.37 11.94
N LEU A 231 0.50 48.50 11.81
CA LEU A 231 1.87 48.86 11.39
C LEU A 231 1.94 49.47 9.96
N SER A 232 0.86 49.34 9.18
CA SER A 232 0.71 49.95 7.85
C SER A 232 0.57 51.48 7.86
N ALA A 233 0.28 52.11 9.01
CA ALA A 233 0.05 53.55 9.09
C ALA A 233 1.34 54.41 9.17
N VAL A 234 2.51 53.80 9.40
CA VAL A 234 3.75 54.52 9.73
C VAL A 234 4.92 54.21 8.77
N VAL A 235 4.74 53.32 7.79
CA VAL A 235 5.81 52.89 6.88
C VAL A 235 5.41 53.07 5.43
N LYS A 236 6.16 53.90 4.68
CA LYS A 236 6.11 53.95 3.22
C LYS A 236 7.23 53.06 2.68
N ILE A 237 6.89 51.84 2.29
CA ILE A 237 7.82 50.86 1.71
C ILE A 237 7.90 51.11 0.20
N SER A 238 9.07 51.49 -0.31
CA SER A 238 9.39 51.39 -1.73
C SER A 238 10.33 50.20 -1.93
N THR A 239 9.85 49.15 -2.59
CA THR A 239 10.61 47.91 -2.85
C THR A 239 10.82 47.73 -4.35
N ASN A 240 12.09 47.63 -4.78
CA ASN A 240 12.43 46.94 -6.01
C ASN A 240 12.45 45.44 -5.70
N ALA A 241 11.58 44.68 -6.34
CA ALA A 241 11.45 43.24 -6.14
C ALA A 241 12.45 42.50 -7.02
N SER A 242 13.62 42.17 -6.47
CA SER A 242 14.50 41.14 -7.04
C SER A 242 14.24 39.81 -6.33
N PRO A 243 14.32 38.65 -7.01
CA PRO A 243 14.28 37.35 -6.35
C PRO A 243 15.44 37.25 -5.35
N ALA A 244 15.14 36.92 -4.09
CA ALA A 244 16.18 36.74 -3.07
C ALA A 244 17.05 35.49 -3.35
N VAL A 245 16.47 34.51 -4.04
CA VAL A 245 17.11 33.31 -4.56
C VAL A 245 16.46 33.00 -5.91
N ILE A 246 17.26 32.62 -6.90
CA ILE A 246 16.77 31.99 -8.13
C ILE A 246 16.95 30.49 -7.91
N GLU A 247 15.86 29.80 -7.56
CA GLU A 247 15.88 28.36 -7.39
C GLU A 247 16.17 27.69 -8.73
N GLN A 248 17.10 26.75 -8.75
CA GLN A 248 17.43 25.98 -9.94
C GLN A 248 17.15 24.50 -9.70
N PHE A 249 16.46 23.88 -10.66
CA PHE A 249 16.19 22.45 -10.67
C PHE A 249 16.57 21.88 -12.03
N ASN A 250 17.37 20.82 -12.04
CA ASN A 250 17.92 20.23 -13.27
C ASN A 250 18.57 21.27 -14.21
N GLN A 251 19.34 22.21 -13.63
CA GLN A 251 20.04 23.30 -14.33
C GLN A 251 19.13 24.36 -14.99
N LEU A 252 17.83 24.32 -14.73
CA LEU A 252 16.87 25.31 -15.20
C LEU A 252 16.36 26.16 -14.04
N ASN A 253 16.03 27.42 -14.32
CA ASN A 253 15.32 28.25 -13.34
C ASN A 253 13.96 27.60 -13.03
N SER A 254 13.68 27.45 -11.75
CA SER A 254 12.55 26.70 -11.25
C SER A 254 11.82 27.48 -10.17
N ALA A 255 10.55 27.16 -9.99
CA ALA A 255 9.79 27.58 -8.83
C ALA A 255 9.21 26.32 -8.20
N THR A 256 9.66 25.99 -6.99
CA THR A 256 9.16 24.82 -6.26
C THR A 256 7.80 25.14 -5.67
N ILE A 257 6.77 24.40 -6.08
CA ILE A 257 5.43 24.46 -5.50
C ILE A 257 5.31 23.33 -4.49
N SER A 258 4.95 23.65 -3.25
CA SER A 258 4.73 22.67 -2.19
C SER A 258 3.32 22.84 -1.62
N ALA A 259 2.62 21.71 -1.49
CA ALA A 259 1.29 21.66 -0.90
C ALA A 259 1.13 20.34 -0.15
N LEU A 260 0.30 20.37 0.89
CA LEU A 260 -0.16 19.17 1.59
C LEU A 260 -1.58 18.86 1.11
N PRO A 261 -1.91 17.60 0.79
CA PRO A 261 -3.28 17.24 0.46
C PRO A 261 -4.19 17.46 1.67
N LEU A 262 -5.48 17.70 1.42
CA LEU A 262 -6.48 17.72 2.49
C LEU A 262 -6.56 16.33 3.15
N PRO A 263 -6.91 16.23 4.45
CA PRO A 263 -6.93 14.94 5.17
C PRO A 263 -7.79 13.83 4.55
N THR A 264 -8.70 14.18 3.65
CA THR A 264 -9.64 13.28 2.94
C THR A 264 -9.19 12.88 1.53
N ILE A 265 -8.07 13.41 1.05
CA ILE A 265 -7.57 13.23 -0.33
C ILE A 265 -6.19 12.56 -0.25
N THR A 266 -5.91 11.62 -1.16
CA THR A 266 -4.60 10.98 -1.22
C THR A 266 -3.53 11.91 -1.82
N THR A 267 -2.27 11.61 -1.55
CA THR A 267 -1.12 12.35 -2.13
C THR A 267 -1.15 12.31 -3.66
N GLY A 268 -1.52 11.17 -4.25
CA GLY A 268 -1.60 10.99 -5.70
C GLY A 268 -2.71 11.82 -6.36
N ASP A 269 -3.88 11.90 -5.73
CA ASP A 269 -4.98 12.72 -6.24
C ASP A 269 -4.72 14.22 -6.02
N GLY A 270 -4.09 14.60 -4.90
CA GLY A 270 -3.57 15.95 -4.69
C GLY A 270 -2.57 16.35 -5.77
N LEU A 271 -1.63 15.46 -6.11
CA LEU A 271 -0.64 15.69 -7.15
C LEU A 271 -1.27 15.84 -8.54
N ARG A 272 -2.28 15.02 -8.87
CA ARG A 272 -3.06 15.15 -10.12
C ARG A 272 -3.77 16.50 -10.20
N THR A 273 -4.38 16.93 -9.11
CA THR A 273 -5.08 18.23 -9.06
C THR A 273 -4.13 19.38 -9.35
N ILE A 274 -2.91 19.35 -8.78
CA ILE A 274 -1.89 20.36 -9.07
C ILE A 274 -1.43 20.30 -10.53
N GLU A 275 -1.26 19.10 -11.08
CA GLU A 275 -0.89 18.90 -12.48
C GLU A 275 -1.96 19.43 -13.45
N ASP A 276 -3.24 19.19 -13.15
CA ASP A 276 -4.36 19.65 -13.97
C ASP A 276 -4.44 21.18 -13.98
N ILE A 277 -4.30 21.83 -12.81
CA ILE A 277 -4.25 23.28 -12.70
C ILE A 277 -3.03 23.86 -13.43
N ALA A 278 -1.87 23.21 -13.27
CA ALA A 278 -0.63 23.63 -13.91
C ALA A 278 -0.74 23.56 -15.45
N ARG A 279 -1.36 22.51 -16.00
CA ARG A 279 -1.59 22.38 -17.45
C ARG A 279 -2.54 23.42 -18.01
N GLU A 280 -3.53 23.85 -17.23
CA GLU A 280 -4.48 24.90 -17.65
C GLU A 280 -3.89 26.31 -17.54
N SER A 281 -3.04 26.54 -16.53
CA SER A 281 -2.55 27.88 -16.18
C SER A 281 -1.17 28.21 -16.74
N LEU A 282 -0.33 27.21 -17.04
CA LEU A 282 1.05 27.43 -17.50
C LEU A 282 1.14 27.46 -19.03
N PRO A 283 1.91 28.39 -19.62
CA PRO A 283 2.26 28.35 -21.03
C PRO A 283 3.08 27.09 -21.39
N ASP A 284 2.97 26.63 -22.64
CA ASP A 284 3.69 25.46 -23.18
C ASP A 284 5.23 25.51 -23.06
N THR A 285 5.79 26.66 -22.71
CA THR A 285 7.23 26.85 -22.49
C THR A 285 7.73 26.37 -21.14
N PHE A 286 6.83 26.06 -20.20
CA PHE A 286 7.19 25.58 -18.86
C PHE A 286 7.22 24.06 -18.79
N PHE A 287 8.19 23.51 -18.06
CA PHE A 287 8.29 22.07 -17.78
C PHE A 287 7.88 21.80 -16.35
N ILE A 288 7.09 20.76 -16.16
CA ILE A 288 6.72 20.24 -14.83
C ILE A 288 7.64 19.07 -14.53
N ASP A 289 8.38 19.17 -13.43
CA ASP A 289 9.19 18.08 -12.89
C ASP A 289 8.88 17.92 -11.40
N TYR A 290 9.09 16.72 -10.88
CA TYR A 290 8.71 16.33 -9.54
C TYR A 290 9.96 16.12 -8.69
N THR A 291 9.85 16.31 -7.38
CA THR A 291 10.94 16.02 -6.43
C THR A 291 10.43 15.17 -5.27
N GLY A 292 11.35 14.54 -4.54
CA GLY A 292 11.06 13.76 -3.33
C GLY A 292 9.98 12.69 -3.54
N GLN A 293 8.97 12.70 -2.68
CA GLN A 293 7.87 11.73 -2.65
C GLN A 293 6.99 11.79 -3.91
N SER A 294 6.74 12.97 -4.47
CA SER A 294 5.92 13.13 -5.69
C SER A 294 6.56 12.46 -6.91
N ARG A 295 7.90 12.52 -7.04
CA ARG A 295 8.62 11.80 -8.11
C ARG A 295 8.48 10.29 -7.94
N GLN A 296 8.67 9.82 -6.72
CA GLN A 296 8.51 8.40 -6.40
C GLN A 296 7.10 7.92 -6.72
N GLU A 297 6.07 8.70 -6.37
CA GLU A 297 4.68 8.36 -6.66
C GLU A 297 4.39 8.26 -8.17
N LYS A 298 4.96 9.16 -8.99
CA LYS A 298 4.82 9.12 -10.47
C LYS A 298 5.61 7.99 -11.13
N GLU A 299 6.86 7.78 -10.74
CA GLU A 299 7.73 6.76 -11.36
C GLU A 299 7.37 5.33 -10.91
N GLN A 300 6.97 5.15 -9.65
CA GLN A 300 6.72 3.83 -9.08
C GLN A 300 5.34 3.28 -9.46
N GLY A 301 4.33 4.14 -9.66
CA GLY A 301 2.98 3.71 -10.03
C GLY A 301 2.95 2.83 -11.29
N TYR A 302 3.77 3.16 -12.30
CA TYR A 302 3.86 2.39 -13.55
C TYR A 302 4.64 1.07 -13.39
N THR A 303 5.71 1.08 -12.58
CA THR A 303 6.58 -0.08 -12.37
C THR A 303 5.83 -1.25 -11.72
N ILE A 304 4.90 -0.97 -10.81
CA ILE A 304 4.20 -2.03 -10.06
C ILE A 304 3.15 -2.74 -10.94
N ILE A 305 2.47 -2.02 -11.83
CA ILE A 305 1.53 -2.64 -12.79
C ILE A 305 2.28 -3.60 -13.71
N ILE A 306 3.49 -3.23 -14.16
CA ILE A 306 4.35 -4.12 -14.96
C ILE A 306 4.75 -5.35 -14.15
N ALA A 307 5.18 -5.17 -12.89
CA ALA A 307 5.58 -6.29 -12.03
C ALA A 307 4.41 -7.27 -11.78
N PHE A 308 3.21 -6.74 -11.58
CA PHE A 308 1.98 -7.51 -11.44
C PHE A 308 1.65 -8.31 -12.70
N ALA A 309 1.67 -7.67 -13.88
CA ALA A 309 1.44 -8.33 -15.17
C ALA A 309 2.51 -9.40 -15.45
N ALA A 310 3.77 -9.12 -15.12
CA ALA A 310 4.86 -10.08 -15.21
C ALA A 310 4.66 -11.27 -14.26
N ALA A 311 4.16 -11.08 -13.05
CA ALA A 311 3.86 -12.16 -12.10
C ALA A 311 2.75 -13.09 -12.62
N VAL A 312 1.67 -12.53 -13.16
CA VAL A 312 0.58 -13.27 -13.82
C VAL A 312 1.13 -14.08 -15.00
N LEU A 313 1.95 -13.46 -15.84
CA LEU A 313 2.55 -14.11 -17.00
C LEU A 313 3.53 -15.24 -16.59
N VAL A 314 4.39 -14.99 -15.62
CA VAL A 314 5.34 -16.00 -15.11
C VAL A 314 4.60 -17.19 -14.51
N ILE A 315 3.56 -16.98 -13.70
CA ILE A 315 2.73 -18.07 -13.20
C ILE A 315 2.13 -18.87 -14.35
N TYR A 316 1.52 -18.18 -15.32
CA TYR A 316 0.90 -18.85 -16.47
C TYR A 316 1.91 -19.73 -17.21
N LEU A 317 3.12 -19.22 -17.47
CA LEU A 317 4.18 -19.97 -18.16
C LEU A 317 4.68 -21.16 -17.34
N VAL A 318 4.87 -20.98 -16.03
CA VAL A 318 5.31 -22.06 -15.13
C VAL A 318 4.27 -23.16 -15.07
N LEU A 319 2.99 -22.81 -14.91
CA LEU A 319 1.90 -23.78 -14.94
C LEU A 319 1.77 -24.45 -16.31
N ALA A 320 1.94 -23.71 -17.40
CA ALA A 320 1.85 -24.27 -18.74
C ALA A 320 2.95 -25.31 -19.00
N ALA A 321 4.16 -25.02 -18.52
CA ALA A 321 5.27 -25.97 -18.56
C ALA A 321 5.00 -27.19 -17.67
N GLN A 322 4.40 -26.98 -16.50
CA GLN A 322 4.14 -28.06 -15.54
C GLN A 322 3.02 -29.01 -15.96
N PHE A 323 1.93 -28.48 -16.51
CA PHE A 323 0.79 -29.27 -16.97
C PHE A 323 0.93 -29.73 -18.43
N GLU A 324 2.03 -29.36 -19.10
CA GLU A 324 2.23 -29.59 -20.55
C GLU A 324 1.02 -29.13 -21.39
N SER A 325 0.37 -28.04 -20.96
CA SER A 325 -0.94 -27.63 -21.47
C SER A 325 -1.14 -26.12 -21.32
N PHE A 326 -1.71 -25.49 -22.33
CA PHE A 326 -2.10 -24.06 -22.28
C PHE A 326 -3.51 -23.84 -21.74
N ARG A 327 -4.32 -24.90 -21.62
CA ARG A 327 -5.72 -24.79 -21.18
C ARG A 327 -5.84 -24.85 -19.66
N ASP A 328 -5.12 -25.78 -19.03
CA ASP A 328 -5.17 -25.96 -17.58
C ASP A 328 -4.72 -24.71 -16.81
N PRO A 329 -3.61 -24.04 -17.18
CA PRO A 329 -3.23 -22.77 -16.57
C PRO A 329 -4.29 -21.70 -16.73
N LEU A 330 -4.95 -21.61 -17.89
CA LEU A 330 -6.00 -20.62 -18.13
C LEU A 330 -7.18 -20.83 -17.18
N ILE A 331 -7.59 -22.09 -16.96
CA ILE A 331 -8.66 -22.46 -16.04
C ILE A 331 -8.29 -22.05 -14.60
N ILE A 332 -7.05 -22.32 -14.19
CA ILE A 332 -6.55 -21.94 -12.86
C ILE A 332 -6.53 -20.41 -12.72
N MET A 333 -6.04 -19.69 -13.73
CA MET A 333 -5.91 -18.23 -13.72
C MET A 333 -7.24 -17.50 -13.75
N MET A 334 -8.35 -18.15 -14.15
CA MET A 334 -9.69 -17.56 -13.98
C MET A 334 -10.05 -17.28 -12.52
N SER A 335 -9.41 -17.95 -11.55
CA SER A 335 -9.61 -17.66 -10.11
C SER A 335 -8.96 -16.35 -9.65
N VAL A 336 -8.01 -15.82 -10.41
CA VAL A 336 -7.22 -14.64 -10.05
C VAL A 336 -8.07 -13.36 -10.08
N PRO A 337 -8.76 -13.00 -11.17
CA PRO A 337 -9.64 -11.83 -11.18
C PRO A 337 -10.71 -11.85 -10.08
N LEU A 338 -11.27 -13.04 -9.79
CA LEU A 338 -12.27 -13.20 -8.73
C LEU A 338 -11.69 -12.95 -7.33
N SER A 339 -10.42 -13.31 -7.12
CA SER A 339 -9.74 -13.05 -5.85
C SER A 339 -9.40 -11.56 -5.69
N ILE A 340 -9.01 -10.92 -6.78
CA ILE A 340 -8.76 -9.47 -6.80
C ILE A 340 -10.03 -8.69 -6.48
N PHE A 341 -11.20 -9.13 -6.98
CA PHE A 341 -12.49 -8.55 -6.58
C PHE A 341 -12.65 -8.54 -5.05
N GLY A 342 -12.44 -9.68 -4.40
CA GLY A 342 -12.55 -9.80 -2.94
C GLY A 342 -11.56 -8.91 -2.18
N ALA A 343 -10.38 -8.66 -2.73
CA ALA A 343 -9.38 -7.78 -2.15
C ALA A 343 -9.68 -6.28 -2.38
N ILE A 344 -10.25 -5.92 -3.53
CA ILE A 344 -10.55 -4.52 -3.87
C ILE A 344 -11.80 -4.01 -3.18
N VAL A 345 -12.79 -4.87 -2.91
CA VAL A 345 -14.06 -4.45 -2.28
C VAL A 345 -13.85 -3.67 -0.97
N PRO A 346 -13.07 -4.14 0.01
CA PRO A 346 -12.76 -3.36 1.23
C PRO A 346 -12.09 -2.02 0.94
N LEU A 347 -11.15 -1.98 -0.02
CA LEU A 347 -10.42 -0.76 -0.38
C LEU A 347 -11.35 0.28 -1.00
N ASN A 348 -12.26 -0.16 -1.87
CA ASN A 348 -13.23 0.73 -2.50
C ASN A 348 -14.29 1.25 -1.52
N LEU A 349 -14.58 0.50 -0.43
CA LEU A 349 -15.42 0.95 0.68
C LEU A 349 -14.73 1.98 1.60
N GLY A 350 -13.47 2.34 1.33
CA GLY A 350 -12.72 3.31 2.12
C GLY A 350 -12.01 2.73 3.33
N LEU A 351 -11.89 1.40 3.45
CA LEU A 351 -11.11 0.76 4.52
C LEU A 351 -9.58 0.80 4.25
N GLY A 352 -9.18 1.32 3.10
CA GLY A 352 -7.79 1.48 2.71
C GLY A 352 -7.67 2.01 1.29
N THR A 353 -6.43 2.14 0.84
CA THR A 353 -6.05 2.70 -0.47
C THR A 353 -5.29 1.66 -1.29
N LEU A 354 -5.19 1.88 -2.59
CA LEU A 354 -4.24 1.17 -3.44
C LEU A 354 -2.84 1.76 -3.23
N ASN A 355 -2.08 1.10 -2.37
CA ASN A 355 -0.70 1.42 -2.04
C ASN A 355 0.26 0.25 -2.29
N ILE A 356 1.55 0.50 -2.11
CA ILE A 356 2.61 -0.48 -2.36
C ILE A 356 2.40 -1.79 -1.57
N TYR A 357 1.89 -1.73 -0.33
CA TYR A 357 1.64 -2.90 0.51
C TYR A 357 0.44 -3.72 0.01
N THR A 358 -0.67 -3.04 -0.32
CA THR A 358 -1.84 -3.72 -0.88
C THR A 358 -1.53 -4.40 -2.21
N GLN A 359 -0.69 -3.79 -3.05
CA GLN A 359 -0.28 -4.36 -4.33
C GLN A 359 0.58 -5.61 -4.16
N VAL A 360 1.51 -5.62 -3.19
CA VAL A 360 2.23 -6.85 -2.82
C VAL A 360 1.28 -7.91 -2.28
N GLY A 361 0.33 -7.51 -1.43
CA GLY A 361 -0.75 -8.39 -0.98
C GLY A 361 -1.53 -9.03 -2.13
N LEU A 362 -1.85 -8.26 -3.18
CA LEU A 362 -2.48 -8.76 -4.40
C LEU A 362 -1.59 -9.76 -5.14
N ILE A 363 -0.28 -9.49 -5.28
CA ILE A 363 0.68 -10.42 -5.91
C ILE A 363 0.77 -11.73 -5.11
N THR A 364 0.86 -11.66 -3.79
CA THR A 364 0.86 -12.84 -2.91
C THR A 364 -0.47 -13.60 -3.01
N LEU A 365 -1.59 -12.88 -3.06
CA LEU A 365 -2.93 -13.46 -3.20
C LEU A 365 -3.05 -14.27 -4.49
N ILE A 366 -2.46 -13.81 -5.59
CA ILE A 366 -2.39 -14.59 -6.83
C ILE A 366 -1.75 -15.94 -6.56
N GLY A 367 -0.54 -15.99 -5.99
CA GLY A 367 0.13 -17.25 -5.69
C GLY A 367 -0.70 -18.17 -4.78
N LEU A 368 -1.36 -17.60 -3.76
CA LEU A 368 -2.18 -18.34 -2.81
C LEU A 368 -3.48 -18.89 -3.42
N ILE A 369 -4.20 -18.12 -4.24
CA ILE A 369 -5.42 -18.64 -4.88
C ILE A 369 -5.09 -19.67 -5.95
N THR A 370 -4.01 -19.44 -6.70
CA THR A 370 -3.55 -20.37 -7.75
C THR A 370 -3.28 -21.74 -7.16
N LYS A 371 -2.78 -21.81 -5.91
CA LYS A 371 -2.61 -23.06 -5.14
C LYS A 371 -3.88 -23.92 -5.09
N HIS A 372 -5.03 -23.31 -4.81
CA HIS A 372 -6.30 -24.02 -4.73
C HIS A 372 -6.77 -24.48 -6.11
N GLY A 373 -6.57 -23.65 -7.14
CA GLY A 373 -6.89 -24.01 -8.52
C GLY A 373 -6.04 -25.18 -9.04
N ILE A 374 -4.73 -25.18 -8.76
CA ILE A 374 -3.80 -26.27 -9.09
C ILE A 374 -4.32 -27.60 -8.55
N LEU A 375 -4.65 -27.67 -7.25
CA LEU A 375 -5.14 -28.89 -6.61
C LEU A 375 -6.41 -29.45 -7.27
N LEU A 376 -7.37 -28.57 -7.58
CA LEU A 376 -8.64 -28.97 -8.21
C LEU A 376 -8.44 -29.47 -9.64
N VAL A 377 -7.64 -28.76 -10.43
CA VAL A 377 -7.38 -29.11 -11.84
C VAL A 377 -6.56 -30.38 -11.94
N GLU A 378 -5.53 -30.53 -11.12
CA GLU A 378 -4.71 -31.74 -11.09
C GLU A 378 -5.52 -32.97 -10.69
N PHE A 379 -6.34 -32.86 -9.64
CA PHE A 379 -7.22 -33.94 -9.23
C PHE A 379 -8.25 -34.27 -10.33
N ALA A 380 -8.84 -33.25 -10.96
CA ALA A 380 -9.79 -33.46 -12.06
C ALA A 380 -9.13 -34.14 -13.27
N ASN A 381 -7.91 -33.76 -13.64
CA ASN A 381 -7.18 -34.35 -14.75
C ASN A 381 -6.77 -35.79 -14.43
N GLN A 382 -6.31 -36.07 -13.20
CA GLN A 382 -6.05 -37.43 -12.74
C GLN A 382 -7.30 -38.33 -12.82
N GLN A 383 -8.46 -37.81 -12.40
CA GLN A 383 -9.73 -38.55 -12.51
C GLN A 383 -10.17 -38.77 -13.97
N ARG A 384 -9.95 -37.80 -14.85
CA ARG A 384 -10.23 -37.92 -16.29
C ARG A 384 -9.36 -39.00 -16.94
N GLU A 385 -8.08 -39.07 -16.61
CA GLU A 385 -7.17 -40.12 -17.09
C GLU A 385 -7.58 -41.50 -16.61
N LEU A 386 -7.87 -41.65 -15.30
CA LEU A 386 -8.31 -42.92 -14.70
C LEU A 386 -9.61 -43.45 -15.34
N HIS A 387 -10.53 -42.57 -15.73
CA HIS A 387 -11.80 -42.93 -16.35
C HIS A 387 -11.79 -42.85 -17.89
N GLY A 388 -10.64 -42.61 -18.52
CA GLY A 388 -10.50 -42.56 -19.98
C GLY A 388 -11.22 -41.40 -20.69
N MET A 389 -11.58 -40.34 -19.96
CA MET A 389 -12.29 -39.17 -20.48
C MET A 389 -11.30 -38.10 -20.96
N ARG A 390 -10.80 -38.21 -22.20
CA ARG A 390 -9.91 -37.20 -22.80
C ARG A 390 -10.56 -35.84 -22.97
#